data_AF-A0A355BJP3-F1
#
_entry.id   AF-A0A355BJP3-F1
#
_cell.length_a   1.000
_cell.length_b   1.000
_cell.length_c   1.000
_cell.angle_alpha   90.00
_cell.angle_beta   90.00
_cell.angle_gamma   90.00
#
_symmetry.space_group_name_H-M   'P 1'
#
loop_
_entity.id
_entity.type
_entity.pdbx_description
1 polymer ?
#
loop_
_entity_poly.entity_id
_entity_poly.type
_entity_poly.pdbx_seq_one_letter_code
_entity_poly.pdbx_strand_id
1 'polypeptide(L)' 'LCGAEVAILQDRSPSCGTSKVYDGSFGRQLRPGQGVAAAKLSELGLEVRAPNVH' A
#
# COMPACT_ATOMS: atom_id res chain seq x y z
N LEU A 1 1.82 6.78 -21.03
CA LEU A 1 2.19 6.11 -19.76
C LEU A 1 3.39 6.85 -19.17
N CYS A 2 3.51 6.97 -17.84
CA CYS A 2 4.50 7.83 -17.17
C CYS A 2 5.88 7.18 -16.88
N GLY A 3 6.10 5.90 -17.23
CA GLY A 3 7.40 5.24 -17.07
C GLY A 3 7.85 5.02 -15.62
N ALA A 4 6.93 5.11 -14.66
CA ALA A 4 7.25 4.91 -13.25
C ALA A 4 7.55 3.43 -12.95
N GLU A 5 8.62 3.20 -12.19
CA GLU A 5 9.04 1.85 -11.74
C GLU A 5 8.70 1.62 -10.26
N VAL A 6 8.60 2.70 -9.48
CA VAL A 6 8.37 2.66 -8.03
C VAL A 6 7.23 3.59 -7.63
N ALA A 7 6.37 3.14 -6.72
CA ALA A 7 5.34 3.94 -6.08
C ALA A 7 5.58 4.01 -4.56
N ILE A 8 5.79 5.22 -4.05
CA ILE A 8 5.89 5.48 -2.60
C ILE A 8 4.50 5.82 -2.07
N LEU A 9 4.00 5.00 -1.16
CA LEU A 9 2.60 5.02 -0.73
C LEU A 9 2.49 5.18 0.79
N GLN A 10 1.52 5.96 1.25
CA GLN A 10 1.26 6.15 2.68
C GLN A 10 0.91 4.82 3.36
N ASP A 11 1.59 4.53 4.48
CA ASP A 11 1.46 3.26 5.19
C ASP A 11 0.07 3.11 5.85
N ARG A 12 -0.37 1.86 6.08
CA ARG A 12 -1.58 1.46 6.82
C ARG A 12 -2.95 1.89 6.26
N SER A 13 -2.97 2.72 5.22
CA SER A 13 -4.20 3.13 4.55
C SER A 13 -4.87 1.95 3.83
N PRO A 14 -6.21 1.81 3.87
CA PRO A 14 -6.95 0.82 3.07
C PRO A 14 -6.72 0.93 1.55
N SER A 15 -6.20 2.06 1.07
CA SER A 15 -5.83 2.25 -0.33
C SER A 15 -4.34 2.05 -0.57
N CYS A 16 -3.49 2.62 0.29
CA CYS A 16 -2.07 2.80 0.02
C CYS A 16 -1.14 1.87 0.83
N GLY A 17 -1.65 1.18 1.87
CA GLY A 17 -0.83 0.33 2.71
C GLY A 17 -0.18 -0.82 1.91
N THR A 18 1.12 -1.04 2.10
CA THR A 18 1.89 -2.01 1.30
C THR A 18 2.04 -3.38 1.96
N SER A 19 1.79 -3.48 3.26
CA SER A 19 1.94 -4.74 4.03
C SER A 19 0.85 -4.95 5.09
N LYS A 20 0.31 -3.86 5.64
CA LYS A 20 -0.79 -3.85 6.61
C LYS A 20 -1.75 -2.73 6.27
N VAL A 21 -3.03 -2.94 6.59
CA VAL A 21 -4.09 -1.94 6.44
C VAL A 21 -4.98 -1.91 7.68
N TYR A 22 -5.64 -0.79 7.95
CA TYR A 22 -6.70 -0.75 8.95
C TYR A 22 -7.83 -1.71 8.58
N ASP A 23 -8.36 -2.42 9.57
CA ASP A 23 -9.36 -3.47 9.37
C ASP A 23 -10.80 -2.96 9.14
N GLY A 24 -11.03 -1.66 9.29
CA GLY A 24 -12.34 -1.02 9.11
C GLY A 24 -13.27 -1.11 10.33
N SER A 25 -12.83 -1.70 11.45
CA SER A 25 -13.62 -1.81 12.69
C SER A 25 -13.70 -0.51 13.50
N PHE A 26 -12.98 0.54 13.07
CA PHE A 26 -12.71 1.76 13.85
C PHE A 26 -12.01 1.53 15.20
N GLY A 27 -11.56 0.30 15.48
CA GLY A 27 -10.77 -0.05 16.67
C GLY A 27 -9.27 0.25 16.54
N ARG A 28 -8.83 0.94 15.48
CA ARG A 28 -7.40 1.16 15.13
C ARG A 28 -6.59 -0.12 14.97
N GLN A 29 -7.27 -1.22 14.62
CA GLN A 29 -6.63 -2.50 14.42
C GLN A 29 -6.07 -2.59 13.00
N LEU A 30 -4.90 -3.21 12.89
CA LEU A 30 -4.26 -3.49 11.61
C LEU A 30 -4.41 -4.96 11.28
N ARG A 31 -4.66 -5.25 10.00
CA ARG A 31 -4.61 -6.60 9.44
C ARG A 31 -3.52 -6.70 8.37
N PRO A 32 -2.88 -7.87 8.20
CA PRO A 32 -2.02 -8.13 7.06
C PRO A 32 -2.78 -7.93 5.74
N GLY A 33 -2.12 -7.32 4.76
CA GLY A 33 -2.68 -7.10 3.44
C GLY A 33 -2.24 -5.78 2.80
N GLN A 34 -2.47 -5.68 1.50
CA GLN A 34 -2.25 -4.47 0.71
C GLN A 34 -3.54 -3.68 0.57
N GLY A 35 -3.41 -2.36 0.50
CA GLY A 35 -4.51 -1.49 0.10
C GLY A 35 -4.79 -1.60 -1.40
N VAL A 36 -5.98 -1.18 -1.81
CA VAL A 36 -6.46 -1.40 -3.19
C VAL A 36 -5.57 -0.77 -4.26
N ALA A 37 -5.00 0.42 -4.01
CA ALA A 37 -4.09 1.06 -4.94
C ALA A 37 -2.71 0.38 -4.93
N ALA A 38 -2.21 0.00 -3.76
CA ALA A 38 -0.94 -0.73 -3.63
C ALA A 38 -0.99 -2.08 -4.37
N ALA A 39 -2.08 -2.84 -4.20
CA ALA A 39 -2.30 -4.08 -4.93
C ALA A 39 -2.33 -3.85 -6.44
N LYS A 40 -3.09 -2.83 -6.90
CA LYS A 40 -3.20 -2.58 -8.34
C LYS A 40 -1.89 -2.14 -8.99
N LEU A 41 -1.12 -1.30 -8.30
CA LEU A 41 0.20 -0.87 -8.79
C LEU A 41 1.19 -2.04 -8.81
N SER A 42 1.14 -2.91 -7.80
CA SER A 42 1.96 -4.13 -7.77
C SER A 42 1.61 -5.09 -8.91
N GLU A 43 0.33 -5.27 -9.24
CA GLU A 43 -0.11 -6.06 -10.40
C GLU A 43 0.37 -5.49 -11.74
N LEU A 44 0.52 -4.17 -11.82
CA LEU A 44 1.04 -3.47 -13.00
C LEU A 44 2.57 -3.52 -13.11
N GLY A 45 3.25 -4.20 -12.17
CA GLY A 45 4.70 -4.38 -12.18
C GLY A 45 5.48 -3.25 -11.52
N LEU A 46 4.81 -2.31 -10.84
CA LEU A 46 5.51 -1.30 -10.04
C LEU A 46 5.93 -1.89 -8.70
N GLU A 47 7.11 -1.50 -8.26
CA GLU A 47 7.52 -1.75 -6.90
C GLU A 47 6.79 -0.79 -5.94
N VAL A 48 6.08 -1.33 -4.95
CA VAL A 48 5.33 -0.54 -3.97
C VAL A 48 6.05 -0.50 -2.62
N ARG A 49 6.34 0.69 -2.11
CA ARG A 49 7.08 0.88 -0.85
C ARG A 49 6.38 1.89 0.07
N ALA A 50 6.49 1.70 1.38
CA ALA A 50 6.12 2.73 2.34
C ALA A 50 7.27 3.76 2.48
N PRO A 51 7.01 5.00 2.96
CA PRO A 51 7.97 6.10 2.87
C PRO A 51 9.24 5.91 3.72
N ASN A 52 9.17 5.03 4.73
CA ASN A 52 10.23 4.83 5.74
C ASN A 52 10.76 3.39 5.75
N VAL A 53 10.69 2.68 4.62
CA VAL A 53 11.34 1.37 4.47
C VAL A 53 12.71 1.64 3.87
N HIS A 54 13.76 1.48 4.70
CA HIS A 54 15.16 1.58 4.27
C HIS A 54 15.59 0.36 3.47
#